data_AF-K7YRE1-F1
#
_entry.id   AF-K7YRE1-F1
#
_cell.length_a   1.000
_cell.length_b   1.000
_cell.length_c   1.000
_cell.angle_alpha   90.00
_cell.angle_beta   90.00
_cell.angle_gamma   90.00
#
_symmetry.space_group_name_H-M   'P 1'
#
loop_
_entity.id
_entity.type
_entity.pdbx_description
1 polymer ?
#
loop_
_entity_poly.entity_id
_entity_poly.type
_entity_poly.pdbx_seq_one_letter_code
_entity_poly.pdbx_strand_id
1 'polypeptide(L)'
;MSKKSALILSLVVAVLLIVSFCHFYQSAPPDNAGTDSEAMGVPAQPEQTATVSSKAEPPPVDVAAAPAATGFLPTEMEDPAKFAAYQQKLKEMAVCLNMQMNALDPNVEINFETFNQVINPDLGDVVTQSEEWVATDLRTKSGEMRRIYIENAPSIEMESSRTLKYYSFDAGGAQKEISLSKEQMANPSDTLVASLEADGEVVGRSISRKIFYSNGDDLLLVERNGKIFSFELAHDGAVFRCTGADKSATFQCQCK
;
A
#
# COMPACT_ATOMS: atom_id res chain seq x y z
N MET A 1 55.99 4.03 24.19
CA MET A 1 54.55 4.35 24.37
C MET A 1 53.82 3.08 24.76
N SER A 2 53.00 3.13 25.81
CA SER A 2 52.14 2.00 26.19
C SER A 2 51.05 1.81 25.13
N LYS A 3 50.65 0.56 24.86
CA LYS A 3 49.56 0.24 23.91
C LYS A 3 48.27 1.01 24.22
N LYS A 4 48.04 1.35 25.49
CA LYS A 4 46.90 2.17 25.94
C LYS A 4 47.00 3.63 25.46
N SER A 5 48.20 4.20 25.41
CA SER A 5 48.43 5.57 24.94
C SER A 5 48.23 5.71 23.43
N ALA A 6 48.55 4.68 22.65
CA ALA A 6 48.31 4.67 21.20
C ALA A 6 46.81 4.61 20.85
N LEU A 7 46.04 3.84 21.62
CA LEU A 7 44.60 3.66 21.41
C LEU A 7 43.82 4.95 21.72
N ILE A 8 44.19 5.64 22.81
CA ILE A 8 43.58 6.94 23.16
C ILE A 8 43.89 8.00 22.10
N LEU A 9 45.13 8.06 21.60
CA LEU A 9 45.50 9.03 20.58
C LEU A 9 44.72 8.81 19.27
N SER A 10 44.53 7.55 18.86
CA SER A 10 43.74 7.21 17.66
C SER A 10 42.28 7.62 17.78
N LEU A 11 41.69 7.49 18.98
CA LEU A 11 40.28 7.81 19.21
C LEU A 11 40.06 9.33 19.21
N VAL A 12 40.99 10.09 19.78
CA VAL A 12 40.95 11.57 19.76
C VAL A 12 41.08 12.12 18.34
N VAL A 13 41.96 11.54 17.51
CA VAL A 13 42.11 11.94 16.10
C VAL A 13 40.85 11.63 15.30
N ALA A 14 40.22 10.48 15.51
CA ALA A 14 38.98 10.11 14.82
C ALA A 14 37.83 11.08 15.15
N VAL A 15 37.68 11.47 16.42
CA VAL A 15 36.64 12.43 16.83
C VAL A 15 36.89 13.82 16.24
N LEU A 16 38.15 14.29 16.21
CA LEU A 16 38.49 15.57 15.59
C LEU A 16 38.19 15.61 14.09
N LEU A 17 38.43 14.52 13.37
CA LEU A 17 38.11 14.43 11.94
C LEU A 17 36.59 14.49 11.67
N ILE A 18 35.79 13.83 12.51
CA ILE A 18 34.32 13.85 12.38
C ILE A 18 33.78 15.27 12.63
N VAL A 19 34.26 15.95 13.69
CA VAL A 19 33.81 17.30 14.02
C VAL A 19 34.21 18.32 12.93
N SER A 20 35.42 18.20 12.37
CA SER A 20 35.82 19.05 11.24
C SER A 20 35.00 18.78 9.98
N PHE A 21 34.63 17.52 9.70
CA PHE A 21 33.80 17.20 8.53
C PHE A 21 32.40 17.79 8.63
N CYS A 22 31.76 17.71 9.81
CA CYS A 22 30.44 18.29 10.05
C CYS A 22 30.43 19.82 9.92
N HIS A 23 31.49 20.52 10.34
CA HIS A 23 31.54 21.98 10.27
C HIS A 23 31.78 22.54 8.86
N PHE A 24 32.47 21.80 7.98
CA PHE A 24 32.80 22.30 6.63
C PHE A 24 31.74 21.99 5.58
N TYR A 25 30.89 20.96 5.78
CA TYR A 25 29.91 20.54 4.77
C TYR A 25 28.56 21.27 4.83
N GLN A 26 28.34 22.18 5.79
CA GLN A 26 27.03 22.81 6.01
C GLN A 26 26.83 24.18 5.34
N SER A 27 27.71 24.60 4.43
CA SER A 27 27.63 25.94 3.81
C SER A 27 27.80 25.89 2.30
N ALA A 28 26.71 25.62 1.57
CA ALA A 28 26.57 25.98 0.17
C ALA A 28 25.10 26.31 -0.15
N PRO A 29 24.75 27.58 -0.39
CA PRO A 29 23.50 27.93 -1.05
C PRO A 29 23.70 28.01 -2.57
N PRO A 30 22.80 27.45 -3.41
CA PRO A 30 22.78 27.82 -4.81
C PRO A 30 21.98 29.10 -5.03
N ASP A 31 22.66 30.07 -5.66
CA ASP A 31 22.10 31.24 -6.32
C ASP A 31 21.05 30.83 -7.36
N ASN A 32 19.89 31.48 -7.34
CA ASN A 32 18.96 31.52 -8.48
C ASN A 32 18.81 32.96 -8.95
N ALA A 33 19.39 33.22 -10.12
CA ALA A 33 19.25 34.45 -10.90
C ALA A 33 18.59 34.12 -12.24
N GLY A 34 17.57 34.92 -12.59
CA GLY A 34 16.98 35.04 -13.93
C GLY A 34 15.88 34.02 -14.25
N THR A 35 14.80 34.35 -14.97
CA THR A 35 14.46 35.59 -15.70
C THR A 35 12.98 35.54 -16.06
N ASP A 36 12.39 36.72 -16.18
CA ASP A 36 11.02 37.01 -16.59
C ASP A 36 10.58 36.33 -17.89
N SER A 37 9.28 36.00 -17.98
CA SER A 37 8.55 36.07 -19.23
C SER A 37 7.11 36.47 -18.97
N GLU A 38 6.89 37.73 -19.32
CA GLU A 38 5.64 38.44 -19.46
C GLU A 38 4.78 37.88 -20.61
N ALA A 39 3.47 38.09 -20.44
CA ALA A 39 2.51 38.52 -21.46
C ALA A 39 1.61 37.50 -22.21
N MET A 40 0.35 37.95 -22.26
CA MET A 40 -0.73 37.68 -23.20
C MET A 40 -1.68 36.53 -22.83
N GLY A 41 -3.00 36.70 -22.72
CA GLY A 41 -3.86 37.85 -22.95
C GLY A 41 -5.32 37.35 -22.93
N VAL A 42 -6.18 38.02 -22.16
CA VAL A 42 -7.65 37.88 -22.20
C VAL A 42 -8.16 39.05 -23.03
N PRO A 43 -9.09 38.86 -23.98
CA PRO A 43 -10.43 39.41 -23.69
C PRO A 43 -11.63 38.70 -24.33
N ALA A 44 -12.79 39.06 -23.74
CA ALA A 44 -14.09 39.26 -24.37
C ALA A 44 -15.10 38.10 -24.42
N GLN A 45 -15.91 38.07 -23.36
CA GLN A 45 -17.36 37.81 -23.41
C GLN A 45 -18.07 39.10 -23.90
N PRO A 46 -19.14 38.99 -24.72
CA PRO A 46 -20.51 39.24 -24.25
C PRO A 46 -21.46 38.19 -24.88
N GLU A 47 -22.71 37.96 -24.49
CA GLU A 47 -23.75 38.86 -24.04
C GLU A 47 -24.93 38.02 -23.50
N GLN A 48 -25.69 38.62 -22.58
CA GLN A 48 -26.88 38.05 -21.96
C GLN A 48 -28.04 37.97 -22.95
N THR A 49 -28.90 36.96 -22.79
CA THR A 49 -30.32 37.11 -23.12
C THR A 49 -31.14 36.43 -22.03
N ALA A 50 -31.74 37.25 -21.18
CA ALA A 50 -32.78 36.85 -20.25
C ALA A 50 -34.11 36.72 -21.00
N THR A 51 -34.87 35.65 -20.75
CA THR A 51 -36.33 35.68 -20.87
C THR A 51 -36.99 34.66 -19.92
N VAL A 52 -37.74 35.23 -18.96
CA VAL A 52 -39.11 34.87 -18.54
C VAL A 52 -39.37 33.47 -17.94
N SER A 53 -39.42 33.46 -16.61
CA SER A 53 -40.50 32.95 -15.74
C SER A 53 -41.56 32.02 -16.36
N SER A 54 -41.58 30.77 -15.92
CA SER A 54 -42.82 30.02 -15.74
C SER A 54 -42.73 29.18 -14.47
N LYS A 55 -43.52 29.60 -13.47
CA LYS A 55 -43.79 28.88 -12.23
C LYS A 55 -44.71 27.72 -12.57
N ALA A 56 -44.16 26.50 -12.66
CA ALA A 56 -44.94 25.27 -12.74
C ALA A 56 -44.96 24.61 -11.36
N GLU A 57 -46.17 24.46 -10.83
CA GLU A 57 -46.52 23.74 -9.62
C GLU A 57 -46.15 22.24 -9.77
N PRO A 58 -45.52 21.60 -8.77
CA PRO A 58 -45.19 20.18 -8.89
C PRO A 58 -46.48 19.34 -8.88
N PRO A 59 -46.60 18.33 -9.76
CA PRO A 59 -47.76 17.44 -9.78
C PRO A 59 -47.85 16.64 -8.47
N PRO A 60 -49.07 16.24 -8.04
CA PRO A 60 -49.27 15.46 -6.83
C PRO A 60 -48.56 14.10 -6.95
N VAL A 61 -47.73 13.79 -5.96
CA VAL A 61 -47.06 12.48 -5.85
C VAL A 61 -48.10 11.47 -5.39
N ASP A 62 -48.59 10.64 -6.29
CA ASP A 62 -49.40 9.46 -5.96
C ASP A 62 -48.53 8.46 -5.18
N VAL A 63 -48.80 8.30 -3.88
CA VAL A 63 -48.10 7.40 -2.94
C VAL A 63 -48.61 5.96 -3.07
N ALA A 64 -48.85 5.49 -4.30
CA ALA A 64 -49.50 4.20 -4.52
C ALA A 64 -48.91 3.42 -5.71
N ALA A 65 -47.59 3.23 -5.70
CA ALA A 65 -46.90 2.08 -6.29
C ALA A 65 -45.39 2.21 -6.03
N ALA A 66 -44.97 1.98 -4.78
CA ALA A 66 -43.57 1.62 -4.57
C ALA A 66 -43.36 0.22 -5.19
N PRO A 67 -42.51 0.05 -6.21
CA PRO A 67 -42.11 -1.29 -6.61
C PRO A 67 -41.43 -1.95 -5.41
N ALA A 68 -41.79 -3.19 -5.11
CA ALA A 68 -41.12 -3.98 -4.11
C ALA A 68 -39.61 -3.95 -4.43
N ALA A 69 -38.81 -3.37 -3.54
CA ALA A 69 -37.37 -3.35 -3.65
C ALA A 69 -36.84 -4.78 -3.48
N THR A 70 -36.88 -5.56 -4.54
CA THR A 70 -36.20 -6.86 -4.68
C THR A 70 -34.71 -6.64 -4.96
N GLY A 71 -34.04 -5.86 -4.12
CA GLY A 71 -32.73 -5.28 -4.43
C GLY A 71 -31.71 -5.27 -3.29
N PHE A 72 -31.94 -5.99 -2.20
CA PHE A 72 -30.87 -6.35 -1.26
C PHE A 72 -30.79 -7.88 -1.26
N LEU A 73 -29.95 -8.41 -2.15
CA LEU A 73 -29.36 -9.71 -1.89
C LEU A 73 -28.65 -9.59 -0.53
N PRO A 74 -28.89 -10.49 0.43
CA PRO A 74 -28.01 -10.59 1.60
C PRO A 74 -26.59 -10.68 1.07
N THR A 75 -25.68 -9.85 1.58
CA THR A 75 -24.25 -10.03 1.31
C THR A 75 -23.92 -11.45 1.74
N GLU A 76 -23.77 -12.34 0.75
CA GLU A 76 -23.51 -13.75 0.97
C GLU A 76 -22.20 -13.80 1.78
N MET A 77 -22.31 -14.27 3.02
CA MET A 77 -21.17 -14.42 3.93
C MET A 77 -20.11 -15.23 3.18
N GLU A 78 -19.03 -14.58 2.78
CA GLU A 78 -18.17 -15.02 1.67
C GLU A 78 -17.54 -16.41 1.88
N ASP A 79 -17.50 -16.87 3.13
CA ASP A 79 -17.36 -18.26 3.56
C ASP A 79 -17.55 -18.29 5.09
N PRO A 80 -18.59 -18.96 5.64
CA PRO A 80 -18.80 -19.03 7.09
C PRO A 80 -17.62 -19.61 7.87
N ALA A 81 -16.87 -20.55 7.27
CA ALA A 81 -15.69 -21.14 7.90
C ALA A 81 -14.53 -20.15 7.91
N LYS A 82 -14.34 -19.37 6.84
CA LYS A 82 -13.36 -18.27 6.80
C LYS A 82 -13.67 -17.21 7.84
N PHE A 83 -14.93 -16.80 7.96
CA PHE A 83 -15.33 -15.81 8.96
C PHE A 83 -15.06 -16.31 10.39
N ALA A 84 -15.45 -17.54 10.71
CA ALA A 84 -15.18 -18.15 12.01
C ALA A 84 -13.67 -18.22 12.31
N ALA A 85 -12.85 -18.58 11.31
CA ALA A 85 -11.40 -18.59 11.44
C ALA A 85 -10.85 -17.17 11.73
N TYR A 86 -11.31 -16.14 11.02
CA TYR A 86 -10.93 -14.75 11.30
C TYR A 86 -11.31 -14.30 12.69
N GLN A 87 -12.54 -14.55 13.13
CA GLN A 87 -12.96 -14.20 14.48
C GLN A 87 -12.09 -14.88 15.54
N GLN A 88 -11.73 -16.15 15.34
CA GLN A 88 -10.83 -16.85 16.24
C GLN A 88 -9.43 -16.21 16.24
N LYS A 89 -8.86 -15.93 15.06
CA LYS A 89 -7.52 -15.35 14.93
C LYS A 89 -7.43 -13.91 15.45
N LEU A 90 -8.49 -13.12 15.31
CA LEU A 90 -8.57 -11.78 15.91
C LEU A 90 -8.61 -11.84 17.44
N LYS A 91 -9.31 -12.82 18.03
CA LYS A 91 -9.26 -13.05 19.49
C LYS A 91 -7.86 -13.46 19.95
N GLU A 92 -7.20 -14.35 19.22
CA GLU A 92 -5.81 -14.74 19.49
C GLU A 92 -4.86 -13.53 19.38
N MET A 93 -5.07 -12.66 18.39
CA MET A 93 -4.32 -11.42 18.20
C MET A 93 -4.51 -10.43 19.36
N ALA A 94 -5.76 -10.18 19.75
CA ALA A 94 -6.10 -9.29 20.86
C ALA A 94 -5.42 -9.73 22.17
N VAL A 95 -5.40 -11.03 22.45
CA VAL A 95 -4.71 -11.58 23.62
C VAL A 95 -3.19 -11.49 23.48
N CYS A 96 -2.65 -11.84 22.31
CA CYS A 96 -1.21 -11.80 22.03
C CYS A 96 -0.63 -10.39 22.21
N LEU A 97 -1.30 -9.41 21.62
CA LEU A 97 -0.85 -8.03 21.57
C LEU A 97 -1.42 -7.20 22.73
N ASN A 98 -2.26 -7.75 23.61
CA ASN A 98 -2.92 -6.99 24.68
C ASN A 98 -3.73 -5.77 24.18
N MET A 99 -4.31 -5.87 22.98
CA MET A 99 -5.02 -4.78 22.32
C MET A 99 -6.53 -4.82 22.54
N GLN A 100 -7.16 -3.64 22.54
CA GLN A 100 -8.61 -3.54 22.42
C GLN A 100 -9.05 -3.63 20.95
N MET A 101 -9.93 -4.59 20.66
CA MET A 101 -10.45 -4.79 19.30
C MET A 101 -11.96 -4.74 19.26
N ASN A 102 -12.50 -4.13 18.20
CA ASN A 102 -13.92 -4.18 17.91
C ASN A 102 -14.33 -5.58 17.41
N ALA A 103 -15.61 -5.91 17.57
CA ALA A 103 -16.16 -7.10 16.95
C ALA A 103 -16.21 -6.93 15.43
N LEU A 104 -15.81 -7.97 14.71
CA LEU A 104 -15.93 -8.04 13.25
C LEU A 104 -17.41 -8.28 12.86
N ASP A 105 -17.95 -7.43 11.98
CA ASP A 105 -19.30 -7.60 11.44
C ASP A 105 -19.35 -8.84 10.52
N PRO A 106 -20.33 -9.75 10.68
CA PRO A 106 -20.47 -10.93 9.84
C PRO A 106 -20.92 -10.66 8.39
N ASN A 107 -21.42 -9.46 8.09
CA ASN A 107 -22.02 -9.15 6.79
C ASN A 107 -21.08 -8.39 5.85
N VAL A 108 -19.84 -8.14 6.27
CA VAL A 108 -18.85 -7.35 5.52
C VAL A 108 -17.74 -8.24 4.96
N GLU A 109 -17.18 -7.81 3.82
CA GLU A 109 -16.03 -8.47 3.23
C GLU A 109 -14.76 -8.23 4.04
N ILE A 110 -13.91 -9.25 4.15
CA ILE A 110 -12.64 -9.15 4.88
C ILE A 110 -11.56 -8.53 3.98
N ASN A 111 -11.52 -7.21 3.99
CA ASN A 111 -10.51 -6.35 3.36
C ASN A 111 -9.78 -5.49 4.42
N PHE A 112 -8.82 -4.67 3.96
CA PHE A 112 -8.09 -3.78 4.86
C PHE A 112 -9.00 -2.83 5.62
N GLU A 113 -10.00 -2.23 4.96
CA GLU A 113 -10.86 -1.22 5.58
C GLU A 113 -11.61 -1.80 6.78
N THR A 114 -12.20 -2.98 6.61
CA THR A 114 -12.91 -3.70 7.67
C THR A 114 -11.95 -4.16 8.77
N PHE A 115 -10.78 -4.69 8.40
CA PHE A 115 -9.76 -5.09 9.37
C PHE A 115 -9.24 -3.90 10.19
N ASN A 116 -9.08 -2.75 9.55
CA ASN A 116 -8.63 -1.52 10.18
C ASN A 116 -9.64 -1.02 11.21
N GLN A 117 -10.94 -1.11 10.94
CA GLN A 117 -12.00 -0.77 11.91
C GLN A 117 -11.95 -1.64 13.18
N VAL A 118 -11.43 -2.87 13.06
CA VAL A 118 -11.28 -3.80 14.19
C VAL A 118 -10.14 -3.38 15.12
N ILE A 119 -9.01 -2.95 14.56
CA ILE A 119 -7.76 -2.67 15.32
C ILE A 119 -7.57 -1.18 15.66
N ASN A 120 -8.26 -0.29 14.96
CA ASN A 120 -8.27 1.17 15.18
C ASN A 120 -8.48 1.63 16.62
N PRO A 121 -9.33 1.01 17.46
CA PRO A 121 -9.59 1.52 18.82
C PRO A 121 -8.33 1.62 19.68
N ASP A 122 -7.35 0.77 19.40
CA ASP A 122 -6.09 0.69 20.13
C ASP A 122 -4.95 1.38 19.39
N LEU A 123 -4.89 1.22 18.05
CA LEU A 123 -3.82 1.79 17.23
C LEU A 123 -4.02 3.27 16.87
N GLY A 124 -5.27 3.75 16.89
CA GLY A 124 -5.64 5.07 16.42
C GLY A 124 -5.86 5.16 14.90
N ASP A 125 -5.66 6.36 14.36
CA ASP A 125 -5.89 6.66 12.95
C ASP A 125 -4.66 6.29 12.11
N VAL A 126 -4.90 5.95 10.84
CA VAL A 126 -3.82 5.78 9.86
C VAL A 126 -3.22 7.14 9.54
N VAL A 127 -1.92 7.29 9.78
CA VAL A 127 -1.17 8.53 9.50
C VAL A 127 -0.66 8.54 8.07
N THR A 128 -0.07 7.43 7.63
CA THR A 128 0.45 7.27 6.27
C THR A 128 0.55 5.80 5.88
N GLN A 129 0.64 5.55 4.59
CA GLN A 129 0.84 4.22 4.03
C GLN A 129 1.87 4.27 2.89
N SER A 130 2.71 3.25 2.84
CA SER A 130 3.72 3.03 1.81
C SER A 130 3.42 1.72 1.10
N GLU A 131 3.35 1.72 -0.23
CA GLU A 131 3.34 0.47 -0.99
C GLU A 131 4.78 -0.02 -1.14
N GLU A 132 5.13 -1.14 -0.52
CA GLU A 132 6.49 -1.69 -0.50
C GLU A 132 6.81 -2.44 -1.81
N TRP A 133 5.83 -3.19 -2.32
CA TRP A 133 5.95 -3.86 -3.60
C TRP A 133 4.59 -4.21 -4.20
N VAL A 134 4.58 -4.38 -5.53
CA VAL A 134 3.44 -4.87 -6.30
C VAL A 134 3.89 -6.06 -7.15
N ALA A 135 3.07 -7.10 -7.18
CA ALA A 135 3.28 -8.27 -8.02
C ALA A 135 2.05 -8.53 -8.90
N THR A 136 2.25 -8.61 -10.21
CA THR A 136 1.22 -9.02 -11.18
C THR A 136 1.58 -10.38 -11.74
N ASP A 137 0.73 -11.37 -11.51
CA ASP A 137 0.86 -12.71 -12.05
C ASP A 137 0.08 -12.82 -13.37
N LEU A 138 0.77 -13.28 -14.41
CA LEU A 138 0.27 -13.41 -15.76
C LEU A 138 0.27 -14.87 -16.20
N ARG A 139 -0.73 -15.26 -16.97
CA ARG A 139 -0.72 -16.47 -17.78
C ARG A 139 -0.59 -16.10 -19.25
N THR A 140 0.52 -16.46 -19.86
CA THR A 140 0.76 -16.17 -21.28
C THR A 140 -0.11 -17.05 -22.18
N LYS A 141 -0.17 -16.74 -23.48
CA LYS A 141 -0.89 -17.56 -24.47
C LYS A 141 -0.37 -19.00 -24.58
N SER A 142 0.89 -19.26 -24.20
CA SER A 142 1.45 -20.62 -24.16
C SER A 142 1.11 -21.37 -22.87
N GLY A 143 0.40 -20.74 -21.92
CA GLY A 143 0.10 -21.29 -20.60
C GLY A 143 1.23 -21.13 -19.58
N GLU A 144 2.35 -20.51 -19.97
CA GLU A 144 3.45 -20.17 -19.06
C GLU A 144 2.97 -19.14 -18.02
N MET A 145 3.31 -19.38 -16.76
CA MET A 145 3.08 -18.42 -15.69
C MET A 145 4.26 -17.45 -15.62
N ARG A 146 3.99 -16.15 -15.53
CA ARG A 146 4.99 -15.10 -15.36
C ARG A 146 4.60 -14.15 -14.24
N ARG A 147 5.58 -13.46 -13.66
CA ARG A 147 5.37 -12.43 -12.65
C ARG A 147 6.14 -11.16 -12.99
N ILE A 148 5.41 -10.06 -13.05
CA ILE A 148 5.96 -8.71 -12.99
C ILE A 148 6.02 -8.35 -11.51
N TYR A 149 7.19 -7.98 -11.01
CA TYR A 149 7.40 -7.62 -9.61
C TYR A 149 8.06 -6.25 -9.54
N ILE A 150 7.44 -5.31 -8.85
CA ILE A 150 7.93 -3.95 -8.69
C ILE A 150 8.17 -3.72 -7.22
N GLU A 151 9.43 -3.50 -6.84
CA GLU A 151 9.81 -3.05 -5.50
C GLU A 151 9.81 -1.53 -5.49
N ASN A 152 9.20 -0.94 -4.48
CA ASN A 152 9.24 0.49 -4.24
C ASN A 152 10.16 0.73 -3.05
N ALA A 153 11.17 1.58 -3.23
CA ALA A 153 11.97 2.07 -2.12
C ALA A 153 11.50 3.49 -1.79
N PRO A 154 10.76 3.69 -0.69
CA PRO A 154 10.40 5.02 -0.24
C PRO A 154 11.67 5.79 0.13
N SER A 155 11.72 7.06 -0.23
CA SER A 155 12.80 7.96 0.16
C SER A 155 12.20 9.24 0.73
N ILE A 156 12.79 9.72 1.83
CA ILE A 156 12.38 10.97 2.50
C ILE A 156 13.05 12.17 1.83
N GLU A 157 14.25 11.98 1.28
CA GLU A 157 15.11 13.04 0.74
C GLU A 157 15.13 13.07 -0.79
N MET A 158 14.79 11.96 -1.44
CA MET A 158 14.81 11.81 -2.90
C MET A 158 13.45 11.36 -3.41
N GLU A 159 13.26 11.42 -4.74
CA GLU A 159 12.12 10.76 -5.37
C GLU A 159 12.12 9.26 -5.05
N SER A 160 10.93 8.72 -4.77
CA SER A 160 10.73 7.29 -4.59
C SER A 160 11.28 6.53 -5.79
N SER A 161 12.03 5.45 -5.55
CA SER A 161 12.56 4.64 -6.64
C SER A 161 11.78 3.35 -6.80
N ARG A 162 11.66 2.89 -8.05
CA ARG A 162 10.97 1.65 -8.42
C ARG A 162 11.98 0.71 -9.07
N THR A 163 11.97 -0.56 -8.68
CA THR A 163 12.80 -1.60 -9.30
C THR A 163 11.92 -2.69 -9.88
N LEU A 164 11.96 -2.87 -11.20
CA LEU A 164 11.26 -3.92 -11.92
C LEU A 164 12.09 -5.20 -11.98
N LYS A 165 11.46 -6.32 -11.63
CA LYS A 165 11.96 -7.68 -11.83
C LYS A 165 10.88 -8.46 -12.59
N TYR A 166 11.30 -9.26 -13.57
CA TYR A 166 10.38 -10.06 -14.38
C TYR A 166 10.76 -11.53 -14.32
N TYR A 167 9.78 -12.39 -14.12
CA TYR A 167 10.00 -13.79 -13.83
C TYR A 167 9.10 -14.69 -14.65
N SER A 168 9.60 -15.89 -14.94
CA SER A 168 8.85 -17.06 -15.42
C SER A 168 8.79 -18.09 -14.30
N PHE A 169 7.73 -18.89 -14.28
CA PHE A 169 7.64 -20.08 -13.42
C PHE A 169 7.68 -21.34 -14.27
N ASP A 170 8.50 -22.29 -13.87
CA ASP A 170 8.50 -23.62 -14.47
C ASP A 170 7.34 -24.48 -13.96
N ALA A 171 7.21 -25.69 -14.51
CA ALA A 171 6.16 -26.63 -14.12
C ALA A 171 6.26 -27.09 -12.65
N GLY A 172 7.42 -26.95 -12.00
CA GLY A 172 7.64 -27.23 -10.59
C GLY A 172 7.34 -26.04 -9.67
N GLY A 173 6.99 -24.87 -10.25
CA GLY A 173 6.78 -23.62 -9.52
C GLY A 173 8.07 -22.88 -9.17
N ALA A 174 9.23 -23.31 -9.68
CA ALA A 174 10.47 -22.59 -9.46
C ALA A 174 10.50 -21.32 -10.32
N GLN A 175 10.97 -20.24 -9.71
CA GLN A 175 11.02 -18.92 -10.32
C GLN A 175 12.35 -18.74 -11.07
N LYS A 176 12.27 -18.38 -12.34
CA LYS A 176 13.42 -18.05 -13.19
C LYS A 176 13.29 -16.61 -13.68
N GLU A 177 14.28 -15.79 -13.38
CA GLU A 177 14.34 -14.40 -13.82
C GLU A 177 14.51 -14.31 -15.34
N ILE A 178 13.69 -13.45 -15.95
CA ILE A 178 13.79 -13.05 -17.35
C ILE A 178 14.58 -11.76 -17.35
N SER A 179 15.76 -11.79 -17.97
CA SER A 179 16.66 -10.64 -17.98
C SER A 179 16.03 -9.44 -18.69
N LEU A 180 16.03 -8.31 -17.98
CA LEU A 180 15.71 -6.98 -18.51
C LEU A 180 16.99 -6.16 -18.60
N SER A 181 17.00 -5.09 -19.41
CA SER A 181 18.10 -4.13 -19.40
C SER A 181 18.11 -3.35 -18.08
N LYS A 182 19.25 -2.78 -17.69
CA LYS A 182 19.36 -1.99 -16.45
C LYS A 182 18.41 -0.79 -16.46
N GLU A 183 18.23 -0.20 -17.63
CA GLU A 183 17.33 0.93 -17.88
C GLU A 183 15.86 0.53 -17.75
N GLN A 184 15.51 -0.71 -18.09
CA GLN A 184 14.16 -1.25 -17.90
C GLN A 184 13.87 -1.57 -16.43
N MET A 185 14.91 -1.97 -15.67
CA MET A 185 14.79 -2.34 -14.27
C MET A 185 14.65 -1.12 -13.36
N ALA A 186 15.44 -0.07 -13.60
CA ALA A 186 15.48 1.12 -12.75
C ALA A 186 14.42 2.14 -13.17
N ASN A 187 13.48 2.43 -12.27
CA ASN A 187 12.37 3.37 -12.47
C ASN A 187 11.58 3.07 -13.77
N PRO A 188 10.99 1.86 -13.90
CA PRO A 188 10.24 1.48 -15.09
C PRO A 188 9.11 2.47 -15.38
N SER A 189 8.92 2.82 -16.65
CA SER A 189 7.75 3.58 -17.07
C SER A 189 6.49 2.72 -17.01
N ASP A 190 5.34 3.35 -16.76
CA ASP A 190 4.07 2.62 -16.72
C ASP A 190 3.73 2.00 -18.09
N THR A 191 4.18 2.61 -19.19
CA THR A 191 4.06 2.03 -20.54
C THR A 191 4.83 0.72 -20.67
N LEU A 192 6.04 0.62 -20.10
CA LEU A 192 6.81 -0.63 -20.10
C LEU A 192 6.08 -1.71 -19.28
N VAL A 193 5.60 -1.35 -18.08
CA VAL A 193 4.85 -2.29 -17.23
C VAL A 193 3.59 -2.78 -17.95
N ALA A 194 2.81 -1.86 -18.54
CA ALA A 194 1.62 -2.20 -19.32
C ALA A 194 1.95 -3.07 -20.54
N SER A 195 3.09 -2.85 -21.20
CA SER A 195 3.51 -3.71 -22.32
C SER A 195 3.83 -5.14 -21.88
N LEU A 196 4.38 -5.33 -20.67
CA LEU A 196 4.62 -6.65 -20.12
C LEU A 196 3.32 -7.32 -19.68
N GLU A 197 2.39 -6.56 -19.11
CA GLU A 197 1.05 -7.06 -18.74
C GLU A 197 0.26 -7.52 -19.97
N ALA A 198 0.46 -6.87 -21.13
CA ALA A 198 -0.19 -7.24 -22.38
C ALA A 198 0.27 -8.59 -22.98
N ASP A 199 1.34 -9.20 -22.48
CA ASP A 199 1.83 -10.51 -22.94
C ASP A 199 0.90 -11.68 -22.55
N GLY A 200 -0.01 -11.48 -21.59
CA GLY A 200 -0.86 -12.53 -21.06
C GLY A 200 -2.14 -12.04 -20.39
N GLU A 201 -2.87 -13.00 -19.80
CA GLU A 201 -4.02 -12.72 -18.96
C GLU A 201 -3.56 -12.52 -17.51
N VAL A 202 -4.00 -11.43 -16.86
CA VAL A 202 -3.75 -11.20 -15.44
C VAL A 202 -4.58 -12.20 -14.62
N VAL A 203 -3.90 -13.12 -13.94
CA VAL A 203 -4.55 -14.14 -13.09
C VAL A 203 -4.45 -13.83 -11.60
N GLY A 204 -3.62 -12.86 -11.23
CA GLY A 204 -3.52 -12.41 -9.85
C GLY A 204 -2.76 -11.10 -9.72
N ARG A 205 -3.14 -10.32 -8.71
CA ARG A 205 -2.41 -9.12 -8.29
C ARG A 205 -2.20 -9.18 -6.79
N SER A 206 -0.97 -8.96 -6.36
CA SER A 206 -0.62 -8.86 -4.95
C SER A 206 0.05 -7.51 -4.66
N ILE A 207 -0.26 -6.91 -3.53
CA ILE A 207 0.29 -5.62 -3.12
C ILE A 207 0.72 -5.76 -1.67
N SER A 208 1.94 -5.32 -1.35
CA SER A 208 2.40 -5.17 0.03
C SER A 208 2.39 -3.72 0.42
N ARG A 209 1.82 -3.43 1.58
CA ARG A 209 1.75 -2.10 2.17
C ARG A 209 2.31 -2.11 3.57
N LYS A 210 3.04 -1.06 3.91
CA LYS A 210 3.38 -0.72 5.28
C LYS A 210 2.50 0.46 5.70
N ILE A 211 1.68 0.26 6.72
CA ILE A 211 0.69 1.23 7.20
C ILE A 211 1.12 1.69 8.57
N PHE A 212 1.19 3.00 8.79
CA PHE A 212 1.65 3.61 10.03
C PHE A 212 0.48 4.26 10.77
N TYR A 213 0.39 3.98 12.07
CA TYR A 213 -0.68 4.45 12.94
C TYR A 213 -0.25 5.62 13.83
N SER A 214 -1.22 6.38 14.34
CA SER A 214 -0.95 7.57 15.16
C SER A 214 -0.35 7.24 16.52
N ASN A 215 -0.54 6.02 17.03
CA ASN A 215 0.13 5.54 18.24
C ASN A 215 1.62 5.19 18.03
N GLY A 216 2.10 5.18 16.78
CA GLY A 216 3.49 4.87 16.42
C GLY A 216 3.73 3.45 15.91
N ASP A 217 2.72 2.58 15.95
CA ASP A 217 2.84 1.21 15.44
C ASP A 217 2.72 1.15 13.92
N ASP A 218 3.13 0.01 13.36
CA ASP A 218 2.99 -0.28 11.95
C ASP A 218 2.41 -1.67 11.68
N LEU A 219 1.65 -1.74 10.58
CA LEU A 219 1.08 -2.96 10.02
C LEU A 219 1.73 -3.20 8.66
N LEU A 220 2.41 -4.33 8.51
CA LEU A 220 2.80 -4.85 7.21
C LEU A 220 1.67 -5.73 6.69
N LEU A 221 0.99 -5.29 5.64
CA LEU A 221 -0.14 -5.97 5.02
C LEU A 221 0.22 -6.44 3.62
N VAL A 222 -0.17 -7.66 3.27
CA VAL A 222 -0.16 -8.14 1.88
C VAL A 222 -1.58 -8.49 1.47
N GLU A 223 -2.05 -7.85 0.41
CA GLU A 223 -3.32 -8.15 -0.23
C GLU A 223 -3.08 -8.95 -1.50
N ARG A 224 -3.98 -9.89 -1.80
CA ARG A 224 -4.06 -10.60 -3.07
C ARG A 224 -5.47 -10.49 -3.60
N ASN A 225 -5.62 -9.92 -4.80
CA ASN A 225 -6.90 -9.69 -5.46
C ASN A 225 -7.91 -8.93 -4.56
N GLY A 226 -7.43 -7.91 -3.84
CA GLY A 226 -8.26 -7.10 -2.92
C GLY A 226 -8.56 -7.74 -1.57
N LYS A 227 -8.05 -8.95 -1.31
CA LYS A 227 -8.27 -9.68 -0.05
C LYS A 227 -6.99 -9.78 0.75
N ILE A 228 -7.09 -9.72 2.07
CA ILE A 228 -5.94 -9.89 2.95
C ILE A 228 -5.37 -11.31 2.78
N PHE A 229 -4.10 -11.41 2.37
CA PHE A 229 -3.36 -12.66 2.25
C PHE A 229 -2.48 -12.90 3.48
N SER A 230 -1.75 -11.89 3.93
CA SER A 230 -0.91 -11.96 5.13
C SER A 230 -0.83 -10.60 5.80
N PHE A 231 -0.57 -10.60 7.10
CA PHE A 231 -0.27 -9.38 7.82
C PHE A 231 0.68 -9.64 8.99
N GLU A 232 1.42 -8.62 9.39
CA GLU A 232 2.29 -8.60 10.56
C GLU A 232 2.06 -7.30 11.30
N LEU A 233 1.68 -7.39 12.57
CA LEU A 233 1.43 -6.26 13.45
C LEU A 233 2.31 -6.39 14.68
N ALA A 234 3.12 -5.36 14.93
CA ALA A 234 3.90 -5.23 16.16
C ALA A 234 3.20 -4.25 17.10
N HIS A 235 3.04 -4.63 18.37
CA HIS A 235 2.42 -3.80 19.39
C HIS A 235 2.90 -4.25 20.78
N ASP A 236 3.20 -3.31 21.68
CA ASP A 236 3.65 -3.57 23.05
C ASP A 236 4.82 -4.58 23.19
N GLY A 237 5.72 -4.60 22.19
CA GLY A 237 6.88 -5.50 22.18
C GLY A 237 6.60 -6.94 21.79
N ALA A 238 5.36 -7.27 21.42
CA ALA A 238 4.96 -8.53 20.80
C ALA A 238 4.70 -8.34 19.29
N VAL A 239 4.79 -9.44 18.53
CA VAL A 239 4.49 -9.43 17.09
C VAL A 239 3.50 -10.55 16.77
N PHE A 240 2.39 -10.17 16.15
CA PHE A 240 1.42 -11.12 15.63
C PHE A 240 1.49 -11.17 14.12
N ARG A 241 1.76 -12.36 13.58
CA ARG A 241 1.95 -12.59 12.15
C ARG A 241 0.98 -13.64 11.64
N CYS A 242 0.28 -13.34 10.57
CA CYS A 242 -0.61 -14.25 9.88
C CYS A 242 -0.26 -14.40 8.40
N THR A 243 -0.52 -15.58 7.84
CA THR A 243 -0.33 -15.90 6.41
C THR A 243 -1.47 -16.80 5.91
N GLY A 244 -1.78 -16.69 4.61
CA GLY A 244 -2.81 -17.50 3.96
C GLY A 244 -4.23 -17.16 4.40
N ALA A 245 -4.46 -15.91 4.81
CA ALA A 245 -5.74 -15.44 5.35
C ALA A 245 -6.84 -15.33 4.27
N ASP A 246 -6.46 -15.40 2.99
CA ASP A 246 -7.39 -15.44 1.85
C ASP A 246 -8.23 -16.72 1.82
N LYS A 247 -7.80 -17.80 2.49
CA LYS A 247 -8.50 -19.10 2.57
C LYS A 247 -8.42 -19.70 3.97
N SER A 248 -9.56 -20.19 4.47
CA SER A 248 -9.66 -20.83 5.79
C SER A 248 -8.67 -21.98 6.00
N ALA A 249 -8.48 -22.84 5.00
CA ALA A 249 -7.59 -24.01 5.08
C ALA A 249 -6.09 -23.68 5.23
N THR A 250 -5.66 -22.48 4.83
CA THR A 250 -4.25 -22.06 4.86
C THR A 250 -3.99 -20.97 5.88
N PHE A 251 -5.00 -20.52 6.61
CA PHE A 251 -4.90 -19.39 7.51
C PHE A 251 -4.19 -19.78 8.81
N GLN A 252 -2.93 -19.36 8.90
CA GLN A 252 -2.04 -19.66 10.03
C GLN A 252 -1.54 -18.37 10.65
N CYS A 253 -1.52 -18.32 11.97
CA CYS A 253 -1.02 -17.17 12.72
C CYS A 253 -0.06 -17.61 13.82
N GLN A 254 0.87 -16.73 14.17
CA GLN A 254 1.87 -16.93 15.20
C GLN A 254 2.01 -15.64 16.02
N CYS A 255 2.04 -15.80 17.34
CA CYS A 255 2.41 -14.76 18.29
C CYS A 255 3.89 -14.96 18.65
N LYS A 256 4.69 -13.89 18.61
CA LYS A 256 6.12 -13.88 18.95
C LYS A 256 6.44 -12.81 19.96
#